data_AF-A0A537HBS0-F1
#
_entry.id   AF-A0A537HBS0-F1
#
_cell.length_a   1.000
_cell.length_b   1.000
_cell.length_c   1.000
_cell.angle_alpha   90.00
_cell.angle_beta   90.00
_cell.angle_gamma   90.00
#
_symmetry.space_group_name_H-M   'P 1'
#
loop_
_entity.id
_entity.type
_entity.pdbx_description
1 polymer ?
#
loop_
_entity_poly.entity_id
_entity_poly.type
_entity_poly.pdbx_seq_one_letter_code
_entity_poly.pdbx_strand_id
1 'polypeptide(L)'
;MDLAIGKSVKATLRFYNELRKEAVVRGEPGKPPSFETFSTMATGLMEASKQVDLDRLKNLSMKDLFERTWAQKLLNYSTKKLLKDAYETLTNRF
;
A
#
# COMPACT_ATOMS: atom_id res chain seq x y z
N MET A 1 -4.30 -8.01 -11.24
CA MET A 1 -4.18 -7.28 -9.96
C MET A 1 -4.52 -5.83 -10.21
N ASP A 2 -5.26 -5.17 -9.31
CA ASP A 2 -5.60 -3.75 -9.47
C ASP A 2 -4.32 -2.88 -9.47
N LEU A 3 -4.18 -2.00 -10.46
CA LEU A 3 -2.96 -1.23 -10.69
C LEU A 3 -2.69 -0.21 -9.57
N ALA A 4 -3.73 0.42 -9.03
CA ALA A 4 -3.60 1.40 -7.95
C ALA A 4 -3.16 0.73 -6.64
N ILE A 5 -3.74 -0.44 -6.35
CA ILE A 5 -3.34 -1.28 -5.21
C ILE A 5 -1.87 -1.70 -5.34
N GLY A 6 -1.49 -2.25 -6.50
CA GLY A 6 -0.11 -2.69 -6.73
C GLY A 6 0.92 -1.57 -6.63
N LYS A 7 0.61 -0.39 -7.17
CA LYS A 7 1.46 0.80 -7.06
C LYS A 7 1.61 1.27 -5.61
N SER A 8 0.52 1.26 -4.85
CA SER A 8 0.52 1.68 -3.44
C SER A 8 1.39 0.77 -2.56
N VAL A 9 1.28 -0.56 -2.72
CA VAL A 9 2.14 -1.50 -2.00
C VAL A 9 3.60 -1.34 -2.40
N LYS A 10 3.89 -1.22 -3.71
CA LYS A 10 5.25 -1.03 -4.21
C LYS A 10 5.88 0.28 -3.72
N ALA A 11 5.11 1.36 -3.67
CA ALA A 11 5.56 2.64 -3.14
C ALA A 11 5.89 2.54 -1.64
N THR A 12 5.04 1.88 -0.87
CA THR A 12 5.27 1.60 0.57
C THR A 12 6.54 0.79 0.78
N LEU A 13 6.71 -0.30 0.01
CA LEU A 13 7.92 -1.13 0.03
C LEU A 13 9.17 -0.30 -0.30
N ARG A 14 9.10 0.57 -1.31
CA ARG A 14 10.23 1.43 -1.69
C ARG A 14 10.58 2.40 -0.57
N PHE A 15 9.60 3.06 0.03
CA PHE A 15 9.80 3.99 1.13
C PHE A 15 10.57 3.36 2.30
N TYR A 16 10.13 2.19 2.79
CA TYR A 16 10.84 1.53 3.89
C TYR A 16 12.20 0.97 3.51
N ASN A 17 12.42 0.59 2.24
CA ASN A 17 13.76 0.24 1.78
C ASN A 17 14.70 1.44 1.78
N GLU A 18 14.23 2.64 1.44
CA GLU A 18 15.03 3.87 1.54
C GLU A 18 15.35 4.20 3.00
N LEU A 19 14.36 4.13 3.89
CA LEU A 19 14.59 4.31 5.34
C LEU A 19 15.63 3.32 5.89
N ARG A 20 15.60 2.05 5.44
CA ARG A 20 16.64 1.08 5.81
C ARG A 20 18.02 1.54 5.34
N LYS A 21 18.14 1.95 4.08
CA LYS A 21 19.43 2.41 3.51
C LYS A 21 19.97 3.61 4.28
N GLU A 22 19.11 4.55 4.64
CA GLU A 22 19.50 5.72 5.44
C GLU A 22 20.01 5.32 6.83
N ALA A 23 19.33 4.38 7.51
CA ALA A 23 19.79 3.86 8.80
C ALA A 23 21.17 3.18 8.69
N VAL A 24 21.39 2.38 7.64
CA VAL A 24 22.69 1.74 7.36
C VAL A 24 23.79 2.79 7.16
N VAL A 25 23.52 3.85 6.39
CA VAL A 25 24.47 4.96 6.17
C VAL A 25 24.83 5.67 7.48
N ARG A 26 23.86 5.78 8.41
CA ARG A 26 24.05 6.40 9.73
C ARG A 26 24.71 5.46 10.76
N GLY A 27 24.92 4.19 10.42
CA GLY A 27 25.41 3.18 11.36
C GLY A 27 24.39 2.79 12.44
N GLU A 28 23.11 3.08 12.24
CA GLU A 28 22.04 2.75 13.17
C GLU A 28 21.49 1.34 12.89
N PRO A 29 21.13 0.56 13.93
CA PRO A 29 20.46 -0.72 13.73
C PRO A 29 19.06 -0.48 13.15
N GLY A 30 18.91 -0.68 11.84
CA GLY A 30 17.64 -0.60 11.16
C GLY A 30 16.71 -1.74 11.60
N LYS A 31 15.54 -1.42 12.13
CA LYS A 31 14.49 -2.41 12.40
C LYS A 31 13.37 -2.26 11.36
N PRO A 32 12.81 -3.37 10.85
CA PRO A 32 11.66 -3.29 9.98
C PRO A 32 10.46 -2.69 10.73
N PRO A 33 9.56 -1.98 10.03
CA PRO A 33 8.26 -1.62 10.61
C PRO A 33 7.48 -2.89 10.96
N SER A 34 6.45 -2.77 11.81
CA SER A 34 5.51 -3.88 11.99
C SER A 34 4.65 -4.07 10.73
N PHE A 35 4.07 -5.27 10.57
CA PHE A 35 3.13 -5.54 9.48
C PHE A 35 1.94 -4.59 9.50
N GLU A 36 1.45 -4.24 10.69
CA GLU A 36 0.35 -3.30 10.87
C GLU A 36 0.74 -1.91 10.37
N THR A 37 1.91 -1.39 10.76
CA THR A 37 2.39 -0.09 10.29
C THR A 37 2.57 -0.07 8.77
N PHE A 38 3.17 -1.12 8.21
CA PHE A 38 3.32 -1.26 6.76
C PHE A 38 1.96 -1.28 6.05
N SER A 39 1.01 -2.06 6.56
CA SER A 39 -0.32 -2.23 5.97
C SER A 39 -1.14 -0.95 6.04
N THR A 40 -1.06 -0.22 7.16
CA THR A 40 -1.72 1.08 7.34
C THR A 40 -1.18 2.10 6.33
N MET A 41 0.14 2.19 6.15
CA MET A 41 0.73 3.09 5.16
C MET A 41 0.31 2.73 3.73
N ALA A 42 0.35 1.45 3.38
CA ALA A 42 -0.08 0.99 2.07
C ALA A 42 -1.57 1.27 1.81
N THR A 43 -2.42 1.08 2.82
CA THR A 43 -3.86 1.37 2.75
C THR A 43 -4.11 2.88 2.58
N GLY A 44 -3.39 3.73 3.31
CA GLY A 44 -3.49 5.18 3.14
C GLY A 44 -3.13 5.64 1.71
N LEU A 45 -2.10 5.04 1.09
CA LEU A 45 -1.77 5.32 -0.32
C LEU A 45 -2.84 4.81 -1.29
N MET A 46 -3.47 3.67 -0.99
CA MET A 46 -4.60 3.15 -1.75
C MET A 46 -5.79 4.11 -1.66
N GLU A 47 -6.12 4.60 -0.47
CA GLU A 47 -7.21 5.57 -0.25
C GLU A 47 -6.95 6.89 -0.95
N ALA A 48 -5.73 7.41 -0.90
CA ALA A 48 -5.36 8.60 -1.66
C ALA A 48 -5.56 8.40 -3.18
N SER A 49 -5.18 7.22 -3.70
CA SER A 49 -5.40 6.87 -5.10
C SER A 49 -6.90 6.74 -5.43
N LYS A 50 -7.68 6.12 -4.53
CA LYS A 50 -9.15 6.01 -4.62
C LYS A 50 -9.79 7.38 -4.77
N GLN A 51 -9.36 8.34 -3.94
CA GLN A 51 -9.93 9.68 -3.90
C GLN A 51 -9.71 10.43 -5.22
N VAL A 52 -8.50 10.34 -5.79
CA VAL A 52 -8.20 10.95 -7.11
C VAL A 52 -9.11 10.38 -8.20
N ASP A 53 -9.37 9.08 -8.20
CA ASP A 53 -10.27 8.44 -9.16
C ASP A 53 -11.74 8.84 -8.92
N LEU A 54 -12.16 8.97 -7.66
CA LEU A 54 -13.50 9.46 -7.29
C LEU A 54 -13.74 10.90 -7.73
N ASP A 55 -12.75 11.79 -7.59
CA ASP A 55 -12.87 13.20 -7.98
C ASP A 55 -13.01 13.38 -9.50
N ARG A 56 -12.55 12.40 -10.29
CA ARG A 56 -12.75 12.38 -11.74
C ARG A 56 -14.16 11.97 -12.16
N LEU A 57 -14.90 11.27 -11.28
CA LEU A 57 -16.26 10.84 -11.56
C LEU A 57 -17.24 12.00 -11.31
N LYS A 58 -18.02 12.36 -12.33
CA LYS A 58 -19.01 13.44 -12.25
C LYS A 58 -20.39 12.99 -11.78
N ASN A 59 -20.69 11.69 -11.87
CA ASN A 59 -22.01 11.12 -11.55
C ASN A 59 -21.99 10.40 -10.20
N LEU A 60 -22.94 10.74 -9.33
CA LEU A 60 -23.12 10.12 -8.01
C LEU A 60 -23.29 8.59 -8.10
N SER A 61 -24.09 8.07 -9.04
CA SER A 61 -24.30 6.62 -9.16
C SER A 61 -23.03 5.86 -9.57
N MET A 62 -22.15 6.51 -10.35
CA MET A 62 -20.84 5.95 -10.70
C MET A 62 -19.87 5.98 -9.50
N LYS A 63 -19.94 7.02 -8.65
CA LYS A 63 -19.17 7.09 -7.41
C LYS A 63 -19.55 5.95 -6.47
N ASP A 64 -20.85 5.75 -6.24
CA ASP A 64 -21.35 4.67 -5.37
C ASP A 64 -20.92 3.28 -5.85
N LEU A 65 -21.03 3.02 -7.17
CA LEU A 65 -20.59 1.75 -7.76
C LEU A 65 -19.08 1.55 -7.62
N PHE A 66 -18.30 2.62 -7.82
CA PHE A 66 -16.86 2.60 -7.67
C PHE A 66 -16.45 2.28 -6.23
N GLU A 67 -17.06 2.94 -5.23
CA GLU A 67 -16.75 2.71 -3.82
C GLU A 67 -17.04 1.27 -3.38
N ARG A 68 -18.18 0.71 -3.80
CA ARG A 68 -18.52 -0.70 -3.52
C ARG A 68 -17.51 -1.66 -4.14
N THR A 69 -17.17 -1.44 -5.40
CA THR A 69 -16.18 -2.24 -6.13
C THR A 69 -14.80 -2.14 -5.48
N TRP A 70 -14.43 -0.95 -5.02
CA TRP A 70 -13.17 -0.69 -4.34
C TRP A 70 -13.07 -1.45 -3.01
N ALA A 71 -14.12 -1.39 -2.18
CA ALA A 71 -14.17 -2.13 -0.93
C ALA A 71 -13.99 -3.64 -1.15
N GLN A 72 -14.62 -4.20 -2.18
CA GLN A 72 -14.42 -5.60 -2.56
C GLN A 72 -12.97 -5.90 -2.98
N LYS A 73 -12.34 -5.02 -3.76
CA LYS A 73 -10.94 -5.18 -4.17
C LYS A 73 -9.97 -5.18 -2.99
N LEU A 74 -10.22 -4.39 -1.94
CA LEU A 74 -9.39 -4.37 -0.74
C LEU A 74 -9.55 -5.65 0.10
N LEU A 75 -10.76 -6.19 0.16
CA LEU A 75 -11.04 -7.42 0.91
C LEU A 75 -10.56 -8.69 0.20
N ASN A 76 -10.29 -8.61 -1.10
CA ASN A 76 -9.82 -9.75 -1.89
C ASN A 76 -8.53 -10.37 -1.35
N TYR A 77 -8.49 -11.70 -1.38
CA TYR A 77 -7.33 -12.49 -0.94
C TYR A 77 -6.04 -12.09 -1.66
N SER A 78 -6.11 -11.77 -2.96
CA SER A 78 -4.94 -11.34 -3.74
C SER A 78 -4.31 -10.03 -3.23
N THR A 79 -5.13 -9.09 -2.76
CA THR A 79 -4.65 -7.83 -2.15
C THR A 79 -4.00 -8.08 -0.80
N LYS A 80 -4.63 -8.91 0.04
CA LYS A 80 -4.07 -9.31 1.34
C LYS A 80 -2.76 -10.06 1.19
N LYS A 81 -2.71 -10.99 0.24
CA LYS A 81 -1.50 -11.75 -0.10
C LYS A 81 -0.40 -10.82 -0.58
N LEU A 82 -0.71 -9.86 -1.47
CA LEU A 82 0.27 -8.89 -1.94
C LEU A 82 0.90 -8.07 -0.81
N LEU A 83 0.09 -7.59 0.14
CA LEU A 83 0.60 -6.85 1.31
C LEU A 83 1.54 -7.71 2.14
N LYS A 84 1.15 -8.97 2.37
CA LYS A 84 1.96 -9.94 3.11
C LYS A 84 3.28 -10.25 2.39
N ASP A 85 3.23 -10.62 1.11
CA ASP A 85 4.41 -10.97 0.31
C ASP A 85 5.40 -9.78 0.22
N ALA A 86 4.88 -8.56 0.07
CA ALA A 86 5.70 -7.35 0.04
C ALA A 86 6.34 -7.05 1.41
N TYR A 87 5.60 -7.25 2.49
CA TYR A 87 6.13 -7.10 3.84
C TYR A 87 7.20 -8.14 4.15
N GLU A 88 6.97 -9.41 3.82
CA GLU A 88 7.98 -10.47 3.99
C GLU A 88 9.26 -10.17 3.19
N THR A 89 9.10 -9.64 1.97
CA THR A 89 10.23 -9.17 1.15
C THR A 89 10.98 -8.02 1.84
N LEU A 90 10.28 -7.12 2.51
CA LEU A 90 10.89 -6.02 3.25
C LEU A 90 11.67 -6.56 4.46
N THR A 91 11.04 -7.38 5.30
CA THR A 91 11.64 -7.90 6.53
C THR A 91 12.85 -8.78 6.26
N ASN A 92 12.84 -9.58 5.20
CA ASN A 92 13.99 -10.41 4.81
C ASN A 92 15.22 -9.61 4.37
N ARG A 93 15.08 -8.30 4.14
CA ARG A 93 16.17 -7.41 3.73
C ARG A 93 16.65 -6.47 4.84
N PHE A 94 15.94 -6.40 5.96
CA PHE A 94 16.41 -5.73 7.17
C PHE A 94 17.35 -6.65 7.92
#